data_AF-A0A6J4XUW2-F1
#
_entry.id   AF-A0A6J4XUW2-F1
#
_cell.length_a   1.000
_cell.length_b   1.000
_cell.length_c   1.000
_cell.angle_alpha   90.00
_cell.angle_beta   90.00
_cell.angle_gamma   90.00
#
_symmetry.space_group_name_H-M   'P 1'
#
loop_
_entity.id
_entity.type
_entity.pdbx_description
1 polymer ?
#
loop_
_entity_poly.entity_id
_entity_poly.type
_entity_poly.pdbx_seq_one_letter_code
_entity_poly.pdbx_strand_id
1 'polypeptide(L)'
;DTTHFHAYSGFETVTYIDEKGKEQRKSQSKTTKNCRCEDKDNCEHPWELADDGAGTIVKAFNKYIWGHKASILGLPMQGIPLDAIAVADAATHDGETFFPHVVRLFAQYPEIKSWIDTVLYDSACDSQPLKDKFRDQLGIAL
;
A
#
# COMPACT_ATOMS: atom_id res chain seq x y z
N ASP A 1 -31.08 -10.06 0.46
CA ASP A 1 -31.08 -8.87 1.32
C ASP A 1 -29.67 -8.69 1.86
N THR A 2 -28.99 -7.61 1.48
CA THR A 2 -27.64 -7.31 1.99
C THR A 2 -27.80 -6.42 3.21
N THR A 3 -27.59 -6.98 4.40
CA THR A 3 -27.53 -6.18 5.63
C THR A 3 -26.28 -5.30 5.56
N HIS A 4 -26.49 -3.98 5.54
CA HIS A 4 -25.42 -3.00 5.55
C HIS A 4 -25.07 -2.66 7.00
N PHE A 5 -23.78 -2.67 7.33
CA PHE A 5 -23.28 -2.27 8.64
C PHE A 5 -22.44 -1.02 8.49
N HIS A 6 -22.42 -0.17 9.51
CA HIS A 6 -21.49 0.95 9.55
C HIS A 6 -20.05 0.41 9.62
N ALA A 7 -19.20 0.85 8.69
CA ALA A 7 -17.81 0.44 8.64
C ALA A 7 -16.95 1.03 9.76
N TYR A 8 -17.46 2.07 10.47
CA TYR A 8 -16.72 2.82 11.50
C TYR A 8 -15.33 3.34 11.05
N SER A 9 -15.13 3.50 9.75
CA SER A 9 -13.93 4.07 9.12
C SER A 9 -13.76 5.53 9.54
N GLY A 10 -12.53 5.92 9.86
CA GLY A 10 -12.17 7.30 10.16
C GLY A 10 -10.67 7.44 10.36
N PHE A 11 -10.17 8.67 10.24
CA PHE A 11 -8.77 8.99 10.53
C PHE A 11 -8.66 9.92 11.73
N GLU A 12 -7.54 9.82 12.42
CA GLU A 12 -7.13 10.75 13.46
C GLU A 12 -5.66 11.13 13.30
N THR A 13 -5.24 12.18 14.00
CA THR A 13 -3.81 12.52 14.10
C THR A 13 -3.29 11.99 15.41
N VAL A 14 -2.40 11.02 15.33
CA VAL A 14 -1.68 10.49 16.50
C VAL A 14 -0.34 11.20 16.64
N THR A 15 0.08 11.42 17.88
CA THR A 15 1.40 11.95 18.23
C THR A 15 2.23 10.82 18.82
N TYR A 16 3.46 10.67 18.36
CA TYR A 16 4.38 9.65 18.87
C TYR A 16 5.81 10.17 18.92
N ILE A 17 6.66 9.54 19.73
CA ILE A 17 8.10 9.83 19.77
C ILE A 17 8.79 8.84 18.84
N ASP A 18 9.57 9.35 17.88
CA ASP A 18 10.34 8.50 16.97
C ASP A 18 11.57 7.87 17.66
N GLU A 19 12.26 6.97 16.96
CA GLU A 19 13.48 6.30 17.45
C GLU A 19 14.61 7.28 17.81
N LYS A 20 14.54 8.53 17.34
CA LYS A 20 15.52 9.60 17.60
C LYS A 20 15.07 10.51 18.76
N GLY A 21 13.98 10.18 19.44
CA GLY A 21 13.47 10.94 20.58
C GLY A 21 12.70 12.21 20.19
N LYS A 22 12.34 12.38 18.91
CA LYS A 22 11.62 13.55 18.43
C LYS A 22 10.12 13.28 18.34
N GLU A 23 9.32 14.26 18.76
CA GLU A 23 7.87 14.21 18.60
C GLU A 23 7.50 14.34 17.13
N GLN A 24 6.67 13.39 16.67
CA GLN A 24 6.14 13.32 15.31
C GLN A 24 4.62 13.20 15.37
N ARG A 25 3.98 13.63 14.29
CA ARG A 25 2.53 13.49 14.09
C ARG A 25 2.29 12.68 12.83
N LYS A 26 1.41 11.68 12.91
CA LYS A 26 0.97 10.89 11.75
C LYS A 26 -0.55 10.90 11.70
N SER A 27 -1.10 11.09 10.49
CA SER A 27 -2.51 10.80 10.25
C SER A 27 -2.67 9.30 10.05
N GLN A 28 -3.51 8.67 10.86
CA GLN A 28 -3.68 7.21 10.88
C GLN A 28 -5.17 6.84 10.93
N SER A 29 -5.53 5.70 10.34
CA SER A 29 -6.87 5.13 10.49
C SER A 29 -7.14 4.84 11.97
N LYS A 30 -8.37 5.09 12.41
CA LYS A 30 -8.81 4.75 13.76
C LYS A 30 -8.82 3.25 13.95
N THR A 31 -8.56 2.80 15.16
CA THR A 31 -8.72 1.40 15.48
C THR A 31 -10.18 1.05 15.71
N THR A 32 -10.60 -0.13 15.27
CA THR A 32 -11.90 -0.71 15.59
C THR A 32 -11.76 -2.22 15.80
N LYS A 33 -12.70 -2.81 16.54
CA LYS A 33 -12.84 -4.27 16.56
C LYS A 33 -13.77 -4.68 15.43
N ASN A 34 -13.26 -5.50 14.52
CA ASN A 34 -14.04 -6.07 13.41
C ASN A 34 -14.93 -7.25 13.87
N CYS A 35 -15.51 -7.12 15.06
CA CYS A 35 -16.42 -8.07 15.66
C CYS A 35 -17.85 -7.50 15.65
N ARG A 36 -18.82 -8.39 15.85
CA ARG A 36 -20.25 -8.06 15.92
C ARG A 36 -20.77 -7.97 17.37
N CYS A 37 -19.86 -7.90 18.35
CA CYS A 37 -20.23 -7.77 19.75
C CYS A 37 -20.96 -6.45 20.00
N GLU A 38 -22.03 -6.49 20.80
CA GLU A 38 -22.75 -5.28 21.23
C GLU A 38 -21.85 -4.39 22.10
N ASP A 39 -21.10 -5.03 23.01
CA ASP A 39 -20.07 -4.37 23.82
C ASP A 39 -18.69 -4.59 23.19
N LYS A 40 -18.30 -3.66 22.33
CA LYS A 40 -16.97 -3.68 21.71
C LYS A 40 -15.87 -3.38 22.72
N ASP A 41 -16.12 -2.61 23.76
CA ASP A 41 -15.07 -2.22 24.69
C ASP A 41 -14.59 -3.42 25.51
N ASN A 42 -15.52 -4.28 25.94
CA ASN A 42 -15.21 -5.42 26.80
C ASN A 42 -15.07 -6.79 26.10
N CYS A 43 -15.24 -6.87 24.78
CA CYS A 43 -15.03 -8.15 24.08
C CYS A 43 -13.55 -8.48 23.85
N GLU A 44 -13.21 -9.76 23.72
CA GLU A 44 -11.80 -10.22 23.60
C GLU A 44 -11.15 -9.98 22.23
N HIS A 45 -11.93 -9.51 21.24
CA HIS A 45 -11.42 -9.30 19.88
C HIS A 45 -10.37 -8.17 19.84
N PRO A 46 -9.36 -8.29 18.96
CA PRO A 46 -8.31 -7.28 18.86
C PRO A 46 -8.83 -5.96 18.28
N TRP A 47 -8.25 -4.87 18.75
CA TRP A 47 -8.34 -3.57 18.09
C TRP A 47 -7.34 -3.54 16.94
N GLU A 48 -7.85 -3.33 15.73
CA GLU A 48 -7.05 -3.27 14.51
C GLU A 48 -7.39 -1.98 13.76
N LEU A 49 -6.52 -1.54 12.86
CA LEU A 49 -6.82 -0.38 12.01
C LEU A 49 -8.08 -0.69 11.18
N ALA A 50 -9.07 0.21 11.22
CA ALA A 50 -10.33 0.01 10.50
C ALA A 50 -10.10 -0.03 8.98
N ASP A 51 -9.15 0.77 8.50
CA ASP A 51 -8.79 0.90 7.09
C ASP A 51 -7.27 0.76 6.93
N ASP A 52 -6.74 -0.43 7.24
CA ASP A 52 -5.32 -0.70 7.03
C ASP A 52 -4.92 -0.49 5.56
N GLY A 53 -3.76 0.13 5.34
CA GLY A 53 -3.29 0.54 4.02
C GLY A 53 -3.94 1.79 3.42
N ALA A 54 -4.95 2.39 4.07
CA ALA A 54 -5.43 3.72 3.70
C ALA A 54 -4.52 4.81 4.30
N GLY A 55 -4.33 5.90 3.55
CA GLY A 55 -3.56 7.05 3.99
C GLY A 55 -4.23 8.37 3.66
N THR A 56 -3.79 9.43 4.34
CA THR A 56 -4.24 10.80 4.08
C THR A 56 -3.40 11.44 2.98
N ILE A 57 -4.07 11.84 1.91
CA ILE A 57 -3.50 12.53 0.75
C ILE A 57 -3.83 14.01 0.87
N VAL A 58 -2.80 14.84 0.98
CA VAL A 58 -2.94 16.29 0.95
C VAL A 58 -2.90 16.75 -0.50
N LYS A 59 -4.01 17.33 -0.98
CA LYS A 59 -4.10 18.00 -2.28
C LYS A 59 -4.01 19.52 -2.08
N ALA A 60 -3.87 20.26 -3.19
CA ALA A 60 -3.87 21.72 -3.18
C ALA A 60 -5.11 22.28 -2.43
N PHE A 61 -4.98 23.50 -1.91
CA PHE A 61 -6.04 24.20 -1.16
C PHE A 61 -6.47 23.48 0.14
N ASN A 62 -5.53 22.81 0.83
CA ASN A 62 -5.77 22.09 2.08
C ASN A 62 -6.90 21.05 1.99
N LYS A 63 -7.08 20.44 0.82
CA LYS A 63 -8.04 19.35 0.66
C LYS A 63 -7.38 18.05 1.11
N TYR A 64 -7.92 17.47 2.18
CA TYR A 64 -7.52 16.16 2.69
C TYR A 64 -8.45 15.10 2.13
N ILE A 65 -7.89 14.07 1.50
CA ILE A 65 -8.62 12.93 0.96
C ILE A 65 -8.02 11.67 1.58
N TRP A 66 -8.84 10.69 1.92
CA TRP A 66 -8.36 9.37 2.33
C TRP A 66 -8.43 8.42 1.14
N GLY A 67 -7.43 7.56 1.01
CA GLY A 67 -7.43 6.57 -0.05
C GLY A 67 -6.42 5.46 0.22
N HIS A 68 -6.72 4.30 -0.34
CA HIS A 68 -5.77 3.20 -0.41
C HIS A 68 -4.74 3.46 -1.50
N LYS A 69 -3.48 3.12 -1.23
CA LYS A 69 -2.44 3.10 -2.25
C LYS A 69 -2.58 1.81 -3.06
N ALA A 70 -2.44 1.94 -4.38
CA ALA A 70 -2.37 0.81 -5.27
C ALA A 70 -1.09 0.87 -6.10
N SER A 71 -0.46 -0.28 -6.28
CA SER A 71 0.61 -0.49 -7.26
C SER A 71 -0.03 -0.97 -8.55
N ILE A 72 0.34 -0.37 -9.68
CA ILE A 72 -0.21 -0.67 -11.00
C ILE A 72 0.95 -0.98 -11.94
N LEU A 73 0.87 -2.10 -12.64
CA LEU A 73 1.83 -2.48 -13.68
C LEU A 73 1.17 -2.44 -15.05
N GLY A 74 1.90 -1.95 -16.04
CA GLY A 74 1.42 -1.88 -17.42
C GLY A 74 2.57 -1.64 -18.38
N LEU A 75 2.37 -2.00 -19.64
CA LEU A 75 3.33 -1.67 -20.70
C LEU A 75 3.16 -0.22 -21.12
N PRO A 76 4.24 0.43 -21.60
CA PRO A 76 4.15 1.75 -22.21
C PRO A 76 3.09 1.78 -23.31
N MET A 77 2.27 2.83 -23.34
CA MET A 77 1.26 3.09 -24.37
C MET A 77 0.14 2.04 -24.52
N GLN A 78 0.09 0.99 -23.69
CA GLN A 78 -0.95 -0.04 -23.77
C GLN A 78 -2.35 0.50 -23.43
N GLY A 79 -2.42 1.50 -22.55
CA GLY A 79 -3.68 2.11 -22.09
C GLY A 79 -4.52 1.23 -21.15
N ILE A 80 -4.08 0.01 -20.86
CA ILE A 80 -4.76 -0.96 -19.99
C ILE A 80 -3.72 -1.54 -19.01
N PRO A 81 -4.00 -1.52 -17.69
CA PRO A 81 -3.15 -2.18 -16.71
C PRO A 81 -3.04 -3.68 -16.95
N LEU A 82 -1.84 -4.23 -16.77
CA LEU A 82 -1.62 -5.68 -16.71
C LEU A 82 -2.05 -6.24 -15.34
N ASP A 83 -1.79 -5.49 -14.28
CA ASP A 83 -2.14 -5.88 -12.91
C ASP A 83 -2.23 -4.66 -11.99
N ALA A 84 -3.00 -4.79 -10.92
CA ALA A 84 -3.18 -3.77 -9.89
C ALA A 84 -3.39 -4.42 -8.52
N ILE A 85 -2.65 -3.95 -7.52
CA ILE A 85 -2.81 -4.41 -6.13
C ILE A 85 -2.89 -3.28 -5.15
N ALA A 86 -3.68 -3.51 -4.10
CA ALA A 86 -3.58 -2.74 -2.88
C ALA A 86 -2.20 -2.94 -2.24
N VAL A 87 -1.60 -1.85 -1.78
CA VAL A 87 -0.30 -1.81 -1.11
C VAL A 87 -0.52 -1.39 0.34
N ALA A 88 0.21 -2.01 1.26
CA ALA A 88 0.20 -1.64 2.68
C ALA A 88 0.90 -0.29 2.90
N ASP A 89 0.33 0.54 3.77
CA ASP A 89 0.74 1.92 4.13
C ASP A 89 1.14 2.84 2.94
N ALA A 90 0.28 3.80 2.64
CA ALA A 90 0.52 4.78 1.58
C ALA A 90 1.75 5.70 1.82
N ALA A 91 2.29 5.73 3.05
CA ALA A 91 3.29 6.71 3.47
C ALA A 91 4.75 6.23 3.50
N THR A 92 5.04 4.96 3.18
CA THR A 92 6.41 4.41 3.23
C THR A 92 7.06 4.26 1.84
N HIS A 93 8.40 4.26 1.82
CA HIS A 93 9.20 3.88 0.66
C HIS A 93 8.89 2.42 0.33
N ASP A 94 8.26 2.20 -0.81
CA ASP A 94 7.66 0.91 -1.17
C ASP A 94 8.63 0.08 -2.03
N GLY A 95 9.82 -0.17 -1.49
CA GLY A 95 10.78 -1.09 -2.11
C GLY A 95 10.41 -2.56 -1.89
N GLU A 96 9.49 -2.84 -0.97
CA GLU A 96 9.18 -4.20 -0.53
C GLU A 96 8.05 -4.86 -1.31
N THR A 97 7.04 -4.11 -1.78
CA THR A 97 5.90 -4.73 -2.48
C THR A 97 6.09 -4.84 -3.99
N PHE A 98 6.98 -4.02 -4.58
CA PHE A 98 7.14 -4.00 -6.03
C PHE A 98 7.72 -5.30 -6.61
N PHE A 99 8.80 -5.84 -6.04
CA PHE A 99 9.38 -7.11 -6.53
C PHE A 99 8.39 -8.29 -6.45
N PRO A 100 7.70 -8.53 -5.30
CA PRO A 100 6.63 -9.53 -5.23
C PRO A 100 5.52 -9.33 -6.25
N HIS A 101 5.12 -8.08 -6.53
CA HIS A 101 4.11 -7.77 -7.55
C HIS A 101 4.55 -8.27 -8.93
N VAL A 102 5.77 -7.96 -9.36
CA VAL A 102 6.30 -8.40 -10.66
C VAL A 102 6.41 -9.92 -10.74
N VAL A 103 6.88 -10.58 -9.67
CA VAL A 103 6.96 -12.05 -9.62
C VAL A 103 5.59 -12.69 -9.79
N ARG A 104 4.56 -12.16 -9.12
CA ARG A 104 3.18 -12.66 -9.27
C ARG A 104 2.67 -12.45 -10.69
N LEU A 105 2.90 -11.27 -11.27
CA LEU A 105 2.51 -10.97 -12.66
C LEU A 105 3.13 -11.99 -13.64
N PHE A 106 4.42 -12.30 -13.50
CA PHE A 106 5.08 -13.31 -14.35
C PHE A 106 4.63 -14.74 -14.08
N ALA A 107 4.22 -15.06 -12.86
CA ALA A 107 3.60 -16.35 -12.57
C ALA A 107 2.22 -16.49 -13.24
N GLN A 108 1.47 -15.39 -13.33
CA GLN A 108 0.14 -15.36 -13.95
C GLN A 108 0.21 -15.30 -15.48
N TYR A 109 1.17 -14.56 -16.03
CA TYR A 109 1.37 -14.39 -17.47
C TYR A 109 2.85 -14.65 -17.85
N PRO A 110 3.31 -15.91 -17.88
CA PRO A 110 4.72 -16.22 -18.15
C PRO A 110 5.25 -15.69 -19.48
N GLU A 111 4.37 -15.55 -20.48
CA GLU A 111 4.71 -15.08 -21.83
C GLU A 111 5.30 -13.66 -21.83
N ILE A 112 4.82 -12.78 -20.94
CA ILE A 112 5.22 -11.38 -20.93
C ILE A 112 6.62 -11.19 -20.33
N LYS A 113 7.12 -12.16 -19.57
CA LYS A 113 8.45 -12.08 -18.94
C LYS A 113 9.54 -11.83 -19.99
N SER A 114 9.38 -12.41 -21.18
CA SER A 114 10.32 -12.24 -22.30
C SER A 114 10.27 -10.86 -22.96
N TRP A 115 9.23 -10.05 -22.69
CA TRP A 115 9.04 -8.75 -23.32
C TRP A 115 9.67 -7.60 -22.55
N ILE A 116 10.01 -7.83 -21.28
CA ILE A 116 10.37 -6.78 -20.33
C ILE A 116 11.83 -6.95 -19.94
N ASP A 117 12.66 -6.00 -20.34
CA ASP A 117 14.06 -5.88 -19.93
C ASP A 117 14.30 -4.70 -18.97
N THR A 118 13.36 -3.74 -18.91
CA THR A 118 13.52 -2.47 -18.18
C THR A 118 12.18 -2.06 -17.58
N VAL A 119 12.22 -1.50 -16.36
CA VAL A 119 11.04 -0.95 -15.67
C VAL A 119 11.23 0.54 -15.43
N LEU A 120 10.20 1.33 -15.73
CA LEU A 120 10.10 2.72 -15.29
C LEU A 120 9.38 2.79 -13.94
N TYR A 121 9.99 3.45 -12.95
CA TYR A 121 9.44 3.63 -11.61
C TYR A 121 9.77 5.03 -11.08
N ASP A 122 9.09 5.45 -10.02
CA ASP A 122 9.37 6.72 -9.34
C ASP A 122 10.46 6.56 -8.27
N SER A 123 10.90 7.65 -7.65
CA SER A 123 11.95 7.58 -6.62
C SER A 123 11.56 6.74 -5.38
N ALA A 124 10.30 6.31 -5.22
CA ALA A 124 9.90 5.51 -4.08
C ALA A 124 10.48 4.09 -4.11
N CYS A 125 10.87 3.58 -5.29
CA CYS A 125 11.56 2.28 -5.42
C CYS A 125 13.07 2.43 -5.68
N ASP A 126 13.65 3.63 -5.48
CA ASP A 126 15.09 3.85 -5.70
C ASP A 126 15.93 3.27 -4.56
N SER A 127 16.24 1.98 -4.69
CA SER A 127 16.93 1.17 -3.70
C SER A 127 17.95 0.29 -4.39
N GLN A 128 19.22 0.43 -4.04
CA GLN A 128 20.29 -0.42 -4.59
C GLN A 128 20.02 -1.92 -4.37
N PRO A 129 19.59 -2.38 -3.16
CA PRO A 129 19.19 -3.76 -2.96
C PRO A 129 18.08 -4.24 -3.91
N LEU A 130 17.11 -3.39 -4.21
CA LEU A 130 16.01 -3.73 -5.11
C LEU A 130 16.52 -3.85 -6.56
N LYS A 131 17.35 -2.91 -7.01
CA LYS A 131 17.99 -2.94 -8.34
C LYS A 131 18.79 -4.22 -8.54
N ASP A 132 19.61 -4.58 -7.55
CA ASP A 132 20.41 -5.80 -7.59
C ASP A 132 19.53 -7.04 -7.65
N LYS A 133 18.46 -7.09 -6.83
CA LYS A 133 17.50 -8.20 -6.83
C LYS A 133 16.80 -8.38 -8.17
N PHE A 134 16.38 -7.30 -8.82
CA PHE A 134 15.74 -7.35 -10.14
C PHE A 134 16.69 -7.85 -11.23
N ARG A 135 17.91 -7.31 -11.26
CA ARG A 135 18.93 -7.74 -12.22
C ARG A 135 19.29 -9.21 -12.03
N ASP A 136 19.55 -9.62 -10.80
CA ASP A 136 20.10 -10.95 -10.50
C ASP A 136 19.03 -12.06 -10.62
N GLN A 137 17.76 -11.77 -10.30
CA GLN A 137 16.69 -12.79 -10.31
C GLN A 137 15.81 -12.76 -11.56
N LEU A 138 15.64 -11.59 -12.18
CA LEU A 138 14.74 -11.41 -13.31
C LEU A 138 15.45 -11.00 -14.60
N GLY A 139 16.72 -10.58 -14.52
CA GLY A 139 17.45 -10.05 -15.69
C GLY A 139 16.94 -8.69 -16.15
N ILE A 140 16.28 -7.93 -15.26
CA ILE A 140 15.58 -6.69 -15.57
C ILE A 140 16.32 -5.50 -14.94
N ALA A 141 16.44 -4.41 -15.71
CA ALA A 141 16.97 -3.14 -15.24
C ALA A 141 15.89 -2.30 -14.54
N LEU A 142 16.25 -1.79 -13.36
CA LEU A 142 15.53 -0.73 -12.63
C LEU A 142 16.32 0.58 -12.74
#